data_AF-A0A1Y4BNW5-F1
#
_entry.id   AF-A0A1Y4BNW5-F1
#
_cell.length_a   1.000
_cell.length_b   1.000
_cell.length_c   1.000
_cell.angle_alpha   90.00
_cell.angle_beta   90.00
_cell.angle_gamma   90.00
#
_symmetry.space_group_name_H-M   'P 1'
#
loop_
_entity.id
_entity.type
_entity.pdbx_description
1 polymer ?
#
loop_
_entity_poly.entity_id
_entity_poly.type
_entity_poly.pdbx_seq_one_letter_code
_entity_poly.pdbx_strand_id
1 'polypeptide(L)' 'MTSQANTTDPILDALVSQCFRGGEVLLRELRLTPEQARRLAADYPARVEPLGQDWYEISFQEASCFYVN' A
#
# COMPACT_ATOMS: atom_id res chain seq x y z
N MET A 1 6.65 23.92 2.02
CA MET A 1 6.91 22.46 1.99
C MET A 1 6.38 21.89 3.31
N THR A 2 5.11 21.52 3.35
CA THR A 2 4.47 20.96 4.55
C THR A 2 4.81 19.49 4.64
N SER A 3 5.90 19.18 5.34
CA SER A 3 6.22 17.81 5.75
C SER A 3 5.21 17.40 6.82
N GLN A 4 4.09 16.79 6.41
CA GLN A 4 3.22 16.09 7.33
C GLN A 4 4.09 15.03 8.01
N ALA A 5 4.27 15.15 9.32
CA ALA A 5 4.77 14.09 10.17
C ALA A 5 3.71 12.97 10.18
N ASN A 6 3.72 12.18 9.12
CA ASN A 6 3.10 10.88 9.02
C ASN A 6 3.74 10.03 10.12
N THR A 7 2.96 9.68 11.14
CA THR A 7 3.35 8.70 12.15
C THR A 7 3.55 7.36 11.44
N THR A 8 4.79 7.07 11.10
CA THR A 8 5.20 5.86 10.39
C THR A 8 4.85 4.64 11.25
N ASP A 9 3.88 3.82 10.83
CA ASP A 9 3.71 2.44 11.34
C ASP A 9 4.75 1.56 10.63
N PRO A 10 5.88 1.25 11.28
CA PRO A 10 6.98 0.55 10.64
C PRO A 10 6.60 -0.90 10.28
N ILE A 11 5.57 -1.47 10.94
CA ILE A 11 5.10 -2.83 10.66
C ILE A 11 4.33 -2.84 9.34
N LEU A 12 3.45 -1.86 9.14
CA LEU A 12 2.72 -1.71 7.89
C LEU A 12 3.68 -1.48 6.72
N ASP A 13 4.65 -0.59 6.89
CA ASP A 13 5.60 -0.24 5.82
C ASP A 13 6.52 -1.43 5.46
N ALA A 14 6.93 -2.22 6.45
CA ALA A 14 7.67 -3.46 6.21
C ALA A 14 6.82 -4.51 5.49
N LEU A 15 5.54 -4.64 5.87
CA LEU A 15 4.60 -5.59 5.25
C LEU A 15 4.34 -5.21 3.79
N VAL A 16 4.05 -3.94 3.51
CA VAL A 16 3.91 -3.42 2.14
C VAL A 16 5.21 -3.66 1.36
N SER A 17 6.37 -3.29 1.91
CA SER A 17 7.65 -3.50 1.24
C SER A 17 7.97 -4.98 0.96
N GLN A 18 7.60 -5.89 1.86
CA GLN A 18 7.80 -7.33 1.68
C GLN A 18 6.85 -7.90 0.63
N CYS A 19 5.57 -7.54 0.73
CA CYS A 19 4.54 -7.97 -0.20
C CYS A 19 4.93 -7.51 -1.61
N PHE A 20 5.21 -6.23 -1.83
CA PHE A 20 5.41 -5.67 -3.17
C PHE A 20 6.87 -5.67 -3.67
N ARG A 21 7.78 -6.37 -3.01
CA ARG A 21 9.18 -6.53 -3.46
C ARG A 21 9.21 -7.27 -4.80
N GLY A 22 9.60 -6.58 -5.87
CA GLY A 22 9.77 -7.16 -7.20
C GLY A 22 9.04 -6.43 -8.33
N GLY A 23 8.15 -5.48 -8.02
CA GLY A 23 7.53 -4.59 -9.02
C GLY A 23 6.54 -5.25 -10.00
N GLU A 24 6.52 -6.57 -10.10
CA GLU A 24 5.70 -7.32 -11.07
C GLU A 24 4.26 -7.55 -10.63
N VAL A 25 3.98 -7.52 -9.31
CA VAL A 25 2.66 -7.82 -8.77
C VAL A 25 2.07 -6.56 -8.16
N LEU A 26 1.10 -5.99 -8.85
CA LEU A 26 0.39 -4.76 -8.47
C LEU A 26 -0.85 -5.02 -7.63
N LEU A 27 -1.34 -6.26 -7.61
CA LEU A 27 -2.56 -6.65 -6.92
C LEU A 27 -2.24 -7.65 -5.80
N ARG A 28 -2.60 -7.35 -4.55
CA ARG A 28 -2.52 -8.30 -3.43
C ARG A 28 -3.66 -8.14 -2.45
N GLU A 29 -4.12 -9.27 -1.94
CA GLU A 29 -5.03 -9.32 -0.79
C GLU A 29 -4.22 -9.30 0.51
N LEU A 30 -4.47 -8.33 1.36
CA LEU A 30 -3.82 -8.21 2.67
C LEU A 30 -4.87 -8.15 3.77
N ARG A 31 -4.53 -8.74 4.92
CA ARG A 31 -5.25 -8.51 6.17
C ARG A 31 -4.79 -7.20 6.77
N LEU A 32 -5.70 -6.22 6.81
CA LEU A 32 -5.45 -4.89 7.33
C LEU A 32 -6.55 -4.50 8.30
N THR A 33 -6.20 -3.71 9.30
CA THR A 33 -7.21 -2.98 10.06
C THR A 33 -7.80 -1.84 9.21
N PRO A 34 -9.03 -1.35 9.51
CA PRO A 34 -9.62 -0.23 8.78
C PRO A 34 -8.74 1.03 8.76
N GLU A 35 -8.02 1.31 9.84
CA GLU A 35 -7.07 2.44 9.94
C GLU A 35 -5.88 2.25 9.00
N GLN A 36 -5.34 1.03 8.91
CA GLN A 36 -4.23 0.72 8.00
C GLN A 36 -4.67 0.79 6.54
N ALA A 37 -5.86 0.29 6.21
CA ALA A 37 -6.44 0.39 4.86
C ALA A 37 -6.63 1.86 4.43
N ARG A 38 -7.16 2.70 5.32
CA ARG A 38 -7.33 4.14 5.07
C ARG A 38 -5.99 4.85 4.88
N ARG A 39 -4.99 4.52 5.70
CA ARG A 39 -3.64 5.08 5.56
C ARG A 39 -2.99 4.65 4.25
N LEU A 40 -3.11 3.37 3.86
CA LEU A 40 -2.51 2.87 2.63
C LEU A 40 -3.08 3.55 1.39
N ALA A 41 -4.40 3.78 1.34
CA ALA A 41 -5.04 4.53 0.26
C ALA A 41 -4.67 6.04 0.24
N ALA A 42 -4.23 6.60 1.37
CA ALA A 42 -3.83 7.99 1.49
C ALA A 42 -2.34 8.22 1.17
N ASP A 43 -1.49 7.29 1.61
CA ASP A 43 -0.03 7.38 1.51
C ASP A 43 0.50 6.84 0.17
N TYR A 44 -0.26 5.98 -0.51
CA TYR A 44 0.15 5.33 -1.76
C TYR A 44 -0.91 5.48 -2.87
N PRO A 45 -0.50 5.53 -4.16
CA PRO A 45 -1.41 5.49 -5.31
C PRO A 45 -1.97 4.06 -5.50
N ALA A 46 -2.69 3.58 -4.51
CA ALA A 46 -3.26 2.25 -4.43
C ALA A 46 -4.78 2.32 -4.22
N ARG A 47 -5.50 1.50 -4.99
CA ARG A 47 -6.91 1.23 -4.76
C ARG A 47 -7.02 0.16 -3.69
N VAL A 48 -7.77 0.44 -2.64
CA VAL A 48 -7.98 -0.48 -1.51
C VAL A 48 -9.46 -0.83 -1.45
N GLU A 49 -9.81 -2.06 -1.78
CA GLU A 49 -11.20 -2.55 -1.77
C GLU A 49 -11.42 -3.56 -0.65
N PRO A 50 -12.47 -3.41 0.17
CA PRO A 50 -12.79 -4.40 1.19
C PRO A 50 -13.35 -5.68 0.56
N LEU A 51 -12.78 -6.82 0.91
CA LEU A 51 -13.28 -8.16 0.57
C LEU A 51 -14.10 -8.79 1.73
N GLY A 52 -13.93 -8.27 2.95
CA GLY A 52 -14.64 -8.70 4.16
C GLY A 52 -13.74 -9.39 5.18
N GLN A 53 -14.17 -9.49 6.45
CA GLN A 53 -13.39 -10.11 7.55
C GLN A 53 -11.94 -9.59 7.64
N ASP A 54 -11.77 -8.26 7.57
CA ASP A 54 -10.49 -7.56 7.61
C ASP A 54 -9.56 -7.86 6.41
N TRP A 55 -10.08 -8.46 5.34
CA TRP A 55 -9.38 -8.60 4.07
C TRP A 55 -9.64 -7.42 3.15
N TYR A 56 -8.57 -6.93 2.57
CA TYR A 56 -8.58 -5.86 1.58
C TYR A 56 -7.78 -6.27 0.37
N GLU A 57 -8.36 -6.10 -0.82
CA GLU A 57 -7.64 -6.14 -2.08
C GLU A 57 -6.95 -4.80 -2.29
N ILE A 58 -5.66 -4.84 -2.60
CA ILE A 58 -4.83 -3.66 -2.81
C ILE A 58 -4.28 -3.73 -4.23
N SER A 59 -4.63 -2.73 -5.04
CA SER A 59 -4.19 -2.57 -6.42
C SER A 59 -3.39 -1.28 -6.58
N PHE A 60 -2.07 -1.37 -6.72
CA PHE A 60 -1.21 -0.23 -6.99
C PHE A 60 -1.35 0.19 -8.46
N GLN A 61 -1.87 1.39 -8.70
CA GLN A 61 -2.16 1.87 -10.06
C GLN A 61 -0.91 2.40 -10.77
N GLU A 62 0.14 2.73 -10.02
CA GLU A 62 1.38 3.27 -10.53
C GLU A 62 2.57 2.48 -9.98
N ALA A 63 2.76 1.23 -10.43
CA ALA A 63 4.14 0.81 -10.67
C ALA A 63 4.63 1.55 -11.91
N SER A 64 4.90 2.83 -11.74
CA SER A 64 5.77 3.57 -12.63
C SER A 64 7.11 2.85 -12.61
N CYS A 65 7.26 1.88 -13.51
CA CYS A 65 8.53 1.36 -13.94
C CYS A 65 9.28 2.58 -14.51
N PHE A 66 9.94 3.35 -13.64
CA PHE A 66 10.98 4.25 -14.08
C PHE A 66 12.14 3.37 -14.54
N TYR A 67 11.99 2.84 -15.76
CA TYR A 67 13.12 2.51 -16.61
C TYR A 67 13.80 3.85 -16.89
N VAL A 68 14.83 4.16 -16.11
CA VAL A 68 15.72 5.28 -16.40
C VAL A 68 16.52 4.86 -17.62
N ASN A 69 16.24 5.51 -18.75
CA ASN A 69 16.97 5.41 -20.00
C ASN A 69 18.24 6.26 -19.90
#